data_AF-A0A943LUA2-F1
#
_entry.id   AF-A0A943LUA2-F1
#
_cell.length_a   1.000
_cell.length_b   1.000
_cell.length_c   1.000
_cell.angle_alpha   90.00
_cell.angle_beta   90.00
_cell.angle_gamma   90.00
#
_symmetry.space_group_name_H-M   'P 1'
#
loop_
_entity.id
_entity.type
_entity.pdbx_description
1 polymer ?
#
loop_
_entity_poly.entity_id
_entity_poly.type
_entity_poly.pdbx_seq_one_letter_code
_entity_poly.pdbx_strand_id
1 'polypeptide(L)' 'RAMSEIVVPMVKDGQLLGVLDLDSECVSDYDQLDQEYLEKFVALLIDKTNWDFKMFGVKN' A
#
# COMPACT_ATOMS: atom_id res chain seq x y z
N ARG A 1 -14.60 -11.28 10.64
CA ARG A 1 -13.61 -12.19 9.99
C ARG A 1 -13.29 -11.52 8.67
N ALA A 2 -12.02 -11.29 8.32
CA ALA A 2 -11.67 -10.84 6.99
C ALA A 2 -12.07 -11.94 5.98
N MET A 3 -12.84 -11.55 4.97
CA MET A 3 -13.40 -12.43 3.94
C MET A 3 -12.78 -12.15 2.56
N SER A 4 -12.15 -10.98 2.39
CA SER A 4 -11.27 -10.64 1.28
C SER A 4 -10.20 -9.64 1.74
N GLU A 5 -9.07 -9.61 1.05
CA GLU A 5 -7.89 -8.81 1.37
C GLU A 5 -7.22 -8.37 0.07
N ILE A 6 -6.71 -7.14 0.03
CA ILE A 6 -5.85 -6.66 -1.04
C ILE A 6 -4.61 -5.99 -0.45
N VAL A 7 -3.45 -6.41 -0.96
CA VAL A 7 -2.14 -5.92 -0.51
C VAL A 7 -1.42 -5.28 -1.68
N VAL A 8 -1.09 -4.00 -1.56
CA VAL A 8 -0.43 -3.21 -2.61
C VAL A 8 0.95 -2.75 -2.13
N PRO A 9 2.05 -3.11 -2.83
CA PRO A 9 3.39 -2.72 -2.41
C PRO A 9 3.65 -1.24 -2.67
N MET A 10 4.31 -0.58 -1.72
CA MET A 10 4.73 0.81 -1.81
C MET A 10 6.24 0.87 -2.10
N VAL A 11 6.62 1.08 -3.36
CA VAL A 11 8.03 1.09 -3.79
C VAL A 11 8.43 2.49 -4.26
N LYS A 12 9.57 2.99 -3.77
CA LYS A 12 10.17 4.25 -4.20
C LYS A 12 11.66 4.05 -4.42
N ASP A 13 12.18 4.52 -5.55
CA ASP A 13 13.61 4.43 -5.90
C ASP A 13 14.21 3.01 -5.80
N GLY A 14 13.40 1.99 -6.14
CA GLY A 14 13.78 0.58 -6.04
C GLY A 14 13.79 0.00 -4.63
N GLN A 15 13.45 0.81 -3.61
CA GLN A 15 13.32 0.37 -2.23
C GLN A 15 11.84 0.15 -1.86
N LEU A 16 11.56 -0.97 -1.18
CA LEU A 16 10.25 -1.20 -0.58
C LEU A 16 10.12 -0.30 0.65
N LEU A 17 9.18 0.63 0.60
CA LEU A 17 8.86 1.52 1.72
C LEU A 17 7.91 0.85 2.71
N GLY A 18 7.01 0.01 2.20
CA GLY A 18 6.00 -0.68 2.97
C GLY A 18 4.96 -1.35 2.07
N VAL A 19 3.85 -1.77 2.67
CA VAL A 19 2.69 -2.32 1.97
C VAL A 19 1.43 -1.61 2.46
N LEU A 20 0.51 -1.33 1.54
CA LEU A 20 -0.85 -0.95 1.85
C LEU A 20 -1.65 -2.24 2.00
N ASP A 21 -2.11 -2.50 3.22
CA ASP A 21 -2.92 -3.65 3.59
C ASP A 21 -4.36 -3.22 3.83
N LEU A 22 -5.31 -3.83 3.14
CA LEU A 22 -6.74 -3.55 3.25
C LEU A 22 -7.52 -4.85 3.39
N ASP A 23 -8.25 -4.98 4.50
CA ASP A 23 -9.15 -6.10 4.77
C ASP A 23 -10.63 -5.70 4.60
N SER A 24 -11.44 -6.66 4.16
CA SER A 24 -12.89 -6.50 4.04
C SER A 24 -13.66 -7.66 4.66
N GLU A 25 -14.81 -7.35 5.26
CA GLU A 25 -15.77 -8.35 5.73
C GLU A 25 -16.64 -8.93 4.59
N CYS A 26 -16.59 -8.33 3.40
CA CYS A 26 -17.29 -8.80 2.21
C CYS A 26 -16.45 -9.84 1.44
N VAL A 27 -17.14 -10.78 0.78
CA VAL A 27 -16.50 -11.79 -0.08
C VAL A 27 -16.24 -11.17 -1.46
N SER A 28 -15.03 -11.31 -1.99
CA SER A 28 -14.65 -10.79 -3.31
C SER A 28 -14.86 -9.27 -3.44
N ASP A 29 -14.58 -8.52 -2.38
CA ASP A 29 -14.79 -7.07 -2.31
C ASP A 29 -13.79 -6.27 -3.14
N TYR A 30 -12.68 -6.91 -3.52
CA TYR A 30 -11.64 -6.32 -4.36
C TYR A 30 -11.56 -7.08 -5.68
N ASP A 31 -11.54 -6.32 -6.77
CA ASP A 31 -11.32 -6.82 -8.12
C ASP A 31 -10.10 -6.16 -8.79
N GLN A 32 -9.95 -6.38 -10.10
CA GLN A 32 -8.84 -5.83 -10.87
C GLN A 32 -8.89 -4.30 -10.99
N LEU A 33 -10.09 -3.71 -11.01
CA LEU A 33 -10.27 -2.27 -11.05
C LEU A 33 -9.80 -1.64 -9.74
N ASP A 34 -10.16 -2.26 -8.61
CA ASP A 34 -9.71 -1.81 -7.29
C ASP A 34 -8.19 -1.85 -7.20
N GLN A 35 -7.56 -2.94 -7.62
CA GLN A 35 -6.10 -3.06 -7.67
C GLN A 35 -5.47 -1.92 -8.50
N GLU A 36 -5.96 -1.67 -9.71
CA GLU A 36 -5.40 -0.65 -10.61
C GLU A 36 -5.47 0.76 -9.99
N TYR A 37 -6.59 1.10 -9.36
CA TYR A 37 -6.75 2.42 -8.73
C TYR A 37 -6.01 2.54 -7.40
N LEU A 38 -5.89 1.46 -6.62
CA LEU A 38 -5.07 1.45 -5.41
C LEU A 38 -3.59 1.60 -5.75
N GLU A 39 -3.09 0.98 -6.81
CA GLU A 39 -1.72 1.18 -7.30
C GLU A 39 -1.47 2.63 -7.71
N LYS A 40 -2.40 3.25 -8.46
CA LYS A 40 -2.34 4.68 -8.82
C LYS A 40 -2.38 5.58 -7.58
N PHE A 41 -3.22 5.26 -6.61
CA PHE A 41 -3.33 6.00 -5.36
C PHE A 41 -2.03 5.91 -4.55
N VAL A 42 -1.46 4.71 -4.41
CA VAL A 42 -0.19 4.48 -3.73
C VAL A 42 0.93 5.27 -4.41
N ALA A 43 1.00 5.28 -5.74
CA ALA A 43 1.97 6.08 -6.47
C ALA A 43 1.84 7.58 -6.14
N LEU A 44 0.62 8.11 -6.11
CA LEU A 44 0.37 9.50 -5.71
C LEU A 44 0.74 9.76 -4.25
N LEU A 45 0.41 8.84 -3.33
CA LEU A 45 0.74 8.95 -1.92
C LEU A 45 2.26 9.00 -1.69
N ILE A 46 3.02 8.17 -2.41
CA ILE A 46 4.49 8.13 -2.36
C ILE A 46 5.11 9.42 -2.93
N ASP A 47 4.54 9.97 -4.00
CA ASP A 47 5.01 11.21 -4.64
C ASP A 47 4.70 12.45 -3.79
N LYS A 48 3.50 12.53 -3.21
CA LYS A 48 3.01 13.71 -2.48
C LYS A 48 3.38 13.74 -1.00
N THR A 49 3.97 12.68 -0.49
CA THR A 49 4.36 12.57 0.93
C THR A 49 5.87 12.50 1.08
N ASN A 50 6.40 13.18 2.10
CA ASN A 50 7.79 13.01 2.48
C ASN A 50 7.94 11.81 3.42
N TRP A 51 8.70 10.80 2.99
CA TRP A 51 8.93 9.57 3.75
C TRP A 51 10.29 9.65 4.45
N ASP A 52 10.29 9.95 5.75
CA ASP A 52 11.50 9.89 6.57
C ASP A 52 11.57 8.53 7.29
N PHE A 53 12.44 7.64 6.81
CA PHE A 53 12.63 6.31 7.38
C PHE A 53 13.16 6.32 8.82
N LYS A 54 13.67 7.47 9.31
CA LYS A 54 14.03 7.64 10.72
C LYS A 54 12.82 7.56 11.65
N MET A 55 11.61 7.81 11.13
CA MET A 55 10.35 7.68 11.88
C MET A 55 10.03 6.24 12.27
N PHE A 56 10.63 5.24 11.60
CA PHE A 56 10.43 3.82 11.88
C PHE A 56 11.53 3.21 12.78
N GLY A 57 12.42 4.03 13.34
CA GLY A 57 13.42 3.58 14.32
C GLY A 57 14.55 2.71 13.73
N VAL A 58 14.65 2.61 12.40
CA VAL A 58 15.73 1.86 11.75
C VAL A 58 17.02 2.66 11.87
N LYS A 59 17.93 2.21 12.74
CA LYS A 59 19.32 2.69 12.74
C LYS A 59 20.03 2.05 11.54
N ASN A 60 20.66 2.88 10.72
CA ASN A 60 21.57 2.49 9.63
C ASN A 60 22.58 1.43 10.08
#